data_AF-A0A5P2DPG0-F1
#
_entry.id   AF-A0A5P2DPG0-F1
#
_cell.length_a   1.000
_cell.length_b   1.000
_cell.length_c   1.000
_cell.angle_alpha   90.00
_cell.angle_beta   90.00
_cell.angle_gamma   90.00
#
_symmetry.space_group_name_H-M   'P 1'
#
loop_
_entity.id
_entity.type
_entity.pdbx_description
1 polymer ?
#
loop_
_entity_poly.entity_id
_entity_poly.type
_entity_poly.pdbx_seq_one_letter_code
_entity_poly.pdbx_strand_id
1 'polypeptide(L)'
;MKNRRRALVLAGTGAALAATLIAAAPAPAAPADPAAPASSAASKPASVHGGGTIFFPYSAKDDIRFTVDADSTPWTRPLPAPGGEKGLPTDARGRVTISHHYAESGFTATAEAEVDCLVTGGRTATLTAVVKTSNVGWEGKRIGISVQDGQRGEPDRVGFSWAVANVDVKPDGTVAEGTVGTCMAPAPFTEVTRGAFKVAPAPLAPLPKP
;
A
#
# COMPACT_ATOMS: atom_id res chain seq x y z
N MET A 1 5.49 -19.94 48.31
CA MET A 1 6.52 -20.99 48.45
C MET A 1 7.68 -20.68 47.50
N LYS A 2 8.81 -20.24 48.04
CA LYS A 2 10.07 -19.91 47.33
C LYS A 2 11.00 -21.11 47.46
N ASN A 3 11.53 -21.65 46.36
CA ASN A 3 12.65 -22.60 46.37
C ASN A 3 13.27 -22.66 44.98
N ARG A 4 14.58 -22.80 44.77
CA ARG A 4 15.80 -22.50 45.53
C ARG A 4 16.91 -22.70 44.47
N ARG A 5 17.87 -21.78 44.42
CA ARG A 5 19.05 -21.82 43.54
C ARG A 5 19.86 -23.10 43.80
N ARG A 6 20.47 -23.67 42.75
CA ARG A 6 21.60 -24.61 42.89
C ARG A 6 22.81 -23.98 42.20
N ALA A 7 23.79 -23.60 43.02
CA ALA A 7 25.17 -23.42 42.61
C ALA A 7 25.92 -24.70 42.97
N LEU A 8 26.83 -25.13 42.10
CA LEU A 8 27.89 -26.07 42.46
C LEU A 8 29.22 -25.44 42.08
N VAL A 9 30.05 -25.25 43.10
CA VAL A 9 31.46 -24.90 43.01
C VAL A 9 32.24 -26.20 43.20
N LEU A 10 33.21 -26.47 42.35
CA LEU A 10 34.36 -27.30 42.70
C LEU A 10 35.63 -26.58 42.26
N ALA A 11 36.47 -26.33 43.26
CA ALA A 11 37.81 -25.78 43.14
C ALA A 11 38.81 -26.90 42.78
N GLY A 12 39.80 -26.57 41.97
CA GLY A 12 40.98 -27.39 41.71
C GLY A 12 42.14 -26.50 41.31
N THR A 13 43.02 -26.23 42.27
CA THR A 13 44.26 -25.45 42.18
C THR A 13 45.34 -26.19 41.40
N GLY A 14 46.14 -25.47 40.59
CA GLY A 14 47.36 -26.05 40.01
C GLY A 14 48.21 -25.09 39.18
N ALA A 15 49.17 -24.44 39.84
CA ALA A 15 50.48 -23.98 39.38
C ALA A 15 50.62 -22.98 38.22
N ALA A 16 51.33 -21.91 38.54
CA ALA A 16 51.82 -20.85 37.67
C ALA A 16 52.90 -21.31 36.69
N LEU A 17 52.84 -20.77 35.46
CA LEU A 17 54.01 -20.56 34.60
C LEU A 17 53.84 -19.20 33.92
N ALA A 18 54.79 -18.31 34.19
CA ALA A 18 54.90 -16.99 33.59
C ALA A 18 55.26 -17.11 32.11
N ALA A 19 54.51 -16.43 31.24
CA ALA A 19 54.90 -16.18 29.85
C ALA A 19 54.38 -14.79 29.42
N THR A 20 55.32 -13.85 29.32
CA THR A 20 55.35 -12.65 28.46
C THR A 20 54.02 -12.14 27.89
N LEU A 21 53.54 -11.01 28.43
CA LEU A 21 52.58 -10.12 27.77
C LEU A 21 53.28 -9.37 26.62
N ILE A 22 53.02 -9.76 25.38
CA ILE A 22 53.24 -8.88 24.23
C ILE A 22 51.96 -8.05 24.08
N ALA A 23 52.07 -6.75 24.34
CA ALA A 23 51.00 -5.80 24.04
C ALA A 23 50.81 -5.71 22.51
N ALA A 24 49.80 -6.40 21.99
CA ALA A 24 49.29 -6.13 20.65
C ALA A 24 48.45 -4.84 20.72
N ALA A 25 49.00 -3.74 20.20
CA ALA A 25 48.22 -2.54 19.97
C ALA A 25 47.04 -2.86 19.02
N PRO A 26 45.82 -2.39 19.28
CA PRO A 26 44.73 -2.51 18.32
C PRO A 26 45.11 -1.73 17.06
N ALA A 27 45.15 -2.42 15.92
CA ALA A 27 45.23 -1.77 14.62
C ALA A 27 44.02 -0.84 14.45
N PRO A 28 44.18 0.39 13.94
CA PRO A 28 43.05 1.25 13.64
C PRO A 28 42.17 0.52 12.62
N ALA A 29 40.88 0.35 12.97
CA ALA A 29 39.88 -0.12 12.01
C ALA A 29 39.86 0.86 10.84
N ALA A 30 40.11 0.34 9.63
CA ALA A 30 39.93 1.11 8.41
C ALA A 30 38.47 1.62 8.37
N PRO A 31 38.23 2.89 7.98
CA PRO A 31 36.87 3.35 7.76
C PRO A 31 36.21 2.42 6.75
N ALA A 32 35.07 1.83 7.13
CA ALA A 32 34.23 1.13 6.18
C ALA A 32 33.80 2.16 5.13
N ASP A 33 34.18 1.94 3.88
CA ASP A 33 33.70 2.73 2.77
C ASP A 33 32.16 2.77 2.84
N PRO A 34 31.52 3.94 2.74
CA PRO A 34 30.07 3.99 2.61
C PRO A 34 29.71 3.15 1.39
N ALA A 35 28.95 2.08 1.62
CA ALA A 35 28.50 1.18 0.58
C ALA A 35 27.97 2.03 -0.58
N ALA A 36 28.61 1.92 -1.74
CA ALA A 36 28.15 2.58 -2.95
C ALA A 36 26.67 2.26 -3.14
N PRO A 37 25.80 3.24 -3.46
CA PRO A 37 24.40 2.95 -3.70
C PRO A 37 24.32 1.87 -4.78
N ALA A 38 23.63 0.78 -4.46
CA ALA A 38 23.41 -0.33 -5.36
C ALA A 38 22.97 0.24 -6.71
N SER A 39 23.80 0.01 -7.73
CA SER A 39 23.51 0.41 -9.10
C SER A 39 22.13 -0.13 -9.45
N SER A 40 21.23 0.78 -9.84
CA SER A 40 19.82 0.50 -10.08
C SER A 40 19.64 -0.51 -11.19
N ALA A 41 19.59 -1.80 -10.86
CA ALA A 41 18.71 -2.69 -11.60
C ALA A 41 17.35 -2.01 -11.58
N ALA A 42 16.78 -1.71 -12.76
CA ALA A 42 15.50 -1.01 -12.86
C ALA A 42 14.49 -1.76 -11.99
N SER A 43 14.17 -1.20 -10.82
CA SER A 43 13.20 -1.79 -9.91
C SER A 43 11.91 -1.97 -10.70
N LYS A 44 11.31 -3.16 -10.61
CA LYS A 44 10.01 -3.40 -11.26
C LYS A 44 9.04 -2.30 -10.81
N PRO A 45 8.22 -1.75 -11.71
CA PRO A 45 7.25 -0.72 -11.35
C PRO A 45 6.32 -1.23 -10.26
N ALA A 46 5.80 -0.30 -9.44
CA ALA A 46 4.76 -0.64 -8.49
C ALA A 46 3.52 -1.10 -9.25
N SER A 47 2.81 -2.10 -8.74
CA SER A 47 1.59 -2.57 -9.37
C SER A 47 0.59 -3.13 -8.36
N VAL A 48 -0.68 -3.15 -8.76
CA VAL A 48 -1.75 -3.83 -8.05
C VAL A 48 -2.68 -4.50 -9.05
N HIS A 49 -2.84 -5.81 -8.88
CA HIS A 49 -3.54 -6.67 -9.82
C HIS A 49 -4.47 -7.63 -9.10
N GLY A 50 -5.65 -7.87 -9.66
CA GLY A 50 -6.56 -8.91 -9.17
C GLY A 50 -7.98 -8.40 -8.99
N GLY A 51 -8.76 -9.18 -8.25
CA GLY A 51 -10.17 -8.88 -8.03
C GLY A 51 -10.78 -9.78 -6.98
N GLY A 52 -11.81 -9.26 -6.33
CA GLY A 52 -12.49 -9.99 -5.29
C GLY A 52 -13.86 -9.44 -4.93
N THR A 53 -14.65 -10.31 -4.31
CA THR A 53 -15.90 -9.96 -3.65
C THR A 53 -15.60 -9.54 -2.22
N ILE A 54 -16.14 -8.40 -1.79
CA ILE A 54 -15.96 -7.91 -0.41
C ILE A 54 -17.18 -8.26 0.46
N PHE A 55 -16.96 -8.29 1.76
CA PHE A 55 -18.04 -8.17 2.74
C PHE A 55 -18.17 -6.71 3.19
N PHE A 56 -19.38 -6.17 3.09
CA PHE A 56 -19.70 -4.83 3.56
C PHE A 56 -20.93 -4.86 4.47
N PRO A 57 -20.81 -4.55 5.77
CA PRO A 57 -21.88 -4.79 6.75
C PRO A 57 -23.15 -3.97 6.49
N TYR A 58 -23.03 -2.79 5.86
CA TYR A 58 -24.17 -1.94 5.52
C TYR A 58 -24.93 -2.43 4.26
N SER A 59 -24.39 -3.43 3.58
CA SER A 59 -24.98 -4.09 2.41
C SER A 59 -24.73 -5.60 2.47
N ALA A 60 -24.92 -6.21 3.64
CA ALA A 60 -24.43 -7.56 3.96
C ALA A 60 -25.01 -8.69 3.06
N LYS A 61 -26.11 -8.43 2.36
CA LYS A 61 -26.74 -9.39 1.43
C LYS A 61 -26.31 -9.19 -0.02
N ASP A 62 -25.65 -8.07 -0.34
CA ASP A 62 -25.30 -7.69 -1.69
C ASP A 62 -24.00 -8.38 -2.14
N ASP A 63 -23.83 -8.54 -3.46
CA ASP A 63 -22.57 -9.01 -4.05
C ASP A 63 -21.82 -7.80 -4.61
N ILE A 64 -20.75 -7.41 -3.91
CA ILE A 64 -19.93 -6.25 -4.27
C ILE A 64 -18.55 -6.72 -4.69
N ARG A 65 -18.19 -6.43 -5.93
CA ARG A 65 -16.96 -6.89 -6.58
C ARG A 65 -16.12 -5.72 -7.05
N PHE A 66 -14.81 -5.86 -6.84
CA PHE A 66 -13.80 -4.96 -7.36
C PHE A 66 -12.83 -5.76 -8.22
N THR A 67 -12.38 -5.16 -9.31
CA THR A 67 -11.21 -5.61 -10.08
C THR A 67 -10.29 -4.41 -10.26
N VAL A 68 -9.00 -4.64 -10.06
CA VAL A 68 -7.95 -3.63 -10.21
C VAL A 68 -6.85 -4.25 -11.07
N ASP A 69 -6.48 -3.55 -12.13
CA ASP A 69 -5.34 -3.87 -12.98
C ASP A 69 -4.60 -2.56 -13.23
N ALA A 70 -3.51 -2.32 -12.49
CA ALA A 70 -2.82 -1.04 -12.50
C ALA A 70 -1.31 -1.18 -12.32
N ASP A 71 -0.57 -0.41 -13.11
CA ASP A 71 0.88 -0.29 -13.04
C ASP A 71 1.29 1.17 -12.91
N SER A 72 2.33 1.42 -12.11
CA SER A 72 2.96 2.75 -12.05
C SER A 72 3.65 3.05 -13.37
N THR A 73 3.44 4.25 -13.88
CA THR A 73 4.10 4.84 -15.03
C THR A 73 4.62 6.22 -14.66
N PRO A 74 5.64 6.31 -13.78
CA PRO A 74 6.12 7.58 -13.23
C PRO A 74 6.48 8.57 -14.33
N TRP A 75 6.17 9.85 -14.11
CA TRP A 75 6.56 10.96 -14.98
C TRP A 75 6.00 10.86 -16.40
N THR A 76 4.74 10.42 -16.54
CA THR A 76 4.09 10.25 -17.85
C THR A 76 2.86 11.12 -18.05
N ARG A 77 2.32 11.75 -16.99
CA ARG A 77 1.13 12.59 -17.08
C ARG A 77 1.40 13.99 -16.55
N PRO A 78 1.74 14.95 -17.43
CA PRO A 78 1.89 16.35 -17.05
C PRO A 78 0.68 16.88 -16.29
N LEU A 79 0.93 17.65 -15.24
CA LEU A 79 -0.06 18.40 -14.50
C LEU A 79 0.11 19.90 -14.74
N PRO A 80 -0.99 20.67 -14.85
CA PRO A 80 -0.93 22.12 -15.00
C PRO A 80 -0.65 22.81 -13.65
N ALA A 81 0.47 22.45 -13.02
CA ALA A 81 0.93 22.98 -11.74
C ALA A 81 2.47 23.10 -11.75
N PRO A 82 3.06 24.07 -11.03
CA PRO A 82 4.51 24.20 -10.95
C PRO A 82 5.18 22.91 -10.48
N GLY A 83 6.15 22.41 -11.26
CA GLY A 83 6.85 21.16 -10.97
C GLY A 83 6.11 19.89 -11.43
N GLY A 84 4.96 20.02 -12.06
CA GLY A 84 4.16 18.93 -12.62
C GLY A 84 4.34 18.74 -14.13
N GLU A 85 5.20 19.52 -14.79
CA GLU A 85 5.32 19.56 -16.25
C GLU A 85 5.81 18.23 -16.84
N LYS A 86 6.58 17.47 -16.05
CA LYS A 86 7.05 16.12 -16.39
C LYS A 86 6.14 15.02 -15.83
N GLY A 87 5.02 15.37 -15.21
CA GLY A 87 4.16 14.47 -14.43
C GLY A 87 4.65 14.24 -13.01
N LEU A 88 4.18 13.17 -12.38
CA LEU A 88 4.46 12.85 -10.97
C LEU A 88 5.13 11.47 -10.82
N PRO A 89 5.89 11.23 -9.74
CA PRO A 89 6.48 9.91 -9.49
C PRO A 89 5.43 8.83 -9.22
N THR A 90 4.18 9.25 -8.99
CA THR A 90 3.02 8.42 -8.65
C THR A 90 2.06 8.23 -9.82
N ASP A 91 2.41 8.76 -11.01
CA ASP A 91 1.64 8.54 -12.22
C ASP A 91 1.46 7.04 -12.46
N ALA A 92 0.26 6.65 -12.86
CA ALA A 92 -0.09 5.27 -13.13
C ALA A 92 -1.07 5.17 -14.29
N ARG A 93 -1.19 3.97 -14.84
CA ARG A 93 -2.23 3.62 -15.82
C ARG A 93 -2.89 2.33 -15.40
N GLY A 94 -4.10 2.10 -15.88
CA GLY A 94 -4.83 0.88 -15.57
C GLY A 94 -6.32 1.11 -15.51
N ARG A 95 -7.02 0.11 -14.96
CA ARG A 95 -8.47 0.09 -14.86
C ARG A 95 -8.92 -0.40 -13.50
N VAL A 96 -10.02 0.19 -13.03
CA VAL A 96 -10.83 -0.34 -11.94
C VAL A 96 -12.20 -0.67 -12.48
N THR A 97 -12.70 -1.86 -12.17
CA THR A 97 -14.10 -2.24 -12.42
C THR A 97 -14.80 -2.50 -11.10
N ILE A 98 -15.99 -1.94 -10.96
CA ILE A 98 -16.84 -2.07 -9.77
C ILE A 98 -18.16 -2.68 -10.24
N SER A 99 -18.64 -3.68 -9.51
CA SER A 99 -19.99 -4.24 -9.68
C SER A 99 -20.63 -4.40 -8.31
N HIS A 100 -21.84 -3.88 -8.15
CA HIS A 100 -22.64 -4.00 -6.94
C HIS A 100 -24.01 -4.52 -7.33
N HIS A 101 -24.25 -5.81 -7.09
CA HIS A 101 -25.55 -6.44 -7.23
C HIS A 101 -26.35 -6.32 -5.93
N TYR A 102 -27.47 -5.61 -5.99
CA TYR A 102 -28.39 -5.40 -4.89
C TYR A 102 -29.33 -6.59 -4.76
N ALA A 103 -29.25 -7.32 -3.64
CA ALA A 103 -30.04 -8.53 -3.46
C ALA A 103 -31.56 -8.27 -3.40
N GLU A 104 -31.96 -7.10 -2.91
CA GLU A 104 -33.37 -6.74 -2.74
C GLU A 104 -34.07 -6.44 -4.07
N SER A 105 -33.42 -5.68 -4.95
CA SER A 105 -34.00 -5.24 -6.22
C SER A 105 -33.60 -6.10 -7.42
N GLY A 106 -32.55 -6.92 -7.28
CA GLY A 106 -31.92 -7.64 -8.40
C GLY A 106 -31.17 -6.72 -9.37
N PHE A 107 -31.08 -5.41 -9.08
CA PHE A 107 -30.34 -4.47 -9.90
C PHE A 107 -28.83 -4.65 -9.71
N THR A 108 -28.05 -4.43 -10.77
CA THR A 108 -26.58 -4.41 -10.69
C THR A 108 -26.07 -3.05 -11.12
N ALA A 109 -25.51 -2.29 -10.18
CA ALA A 109 -24.72 -1.11 -10.50
C ALA A 109 -23.33 -1.54 -10.99
N THR A 110 -22.84 -0.91 -12.05
CA THR A 110 -21.51 -1.17 -12.61
C THR A 110 -20.84 0.14 -12.97
N ALA A 111 -19.54 0.22 -12.71
CA ALA A 111 -18.71 1.34 -13.14
C ALA A 111 -17.34 0.84 -13.60
N GLU A 112 -16.78 1.52 -14.59
CA GLU A 112 -15.41 1.33 -15.06
C GLU A 112 -14.66 2.65 -14.96
N ALA A 113 -13.48 2.64 -14.35
CA ALA A 113 -12.69 3.83 -14.11
C ALA A 113 -11.26 3.64 -14.61
N GLU A 114 -10.67 4.71 -15.13
CA GLU A 114 -9.28 4.75 -15.58
C GLU A 114 -8.37 5.22 -14.45
N VAL A 115 -7.38 4.40 -14.11
CA VAL A 115 -6.42 4.71 -13.04
C VAL A 115 -5.49 5.81 -13.48
N ASP A 116 -5.24 6.75 -12.59
CA ASP A 116 -4.31 7.84 -12.85
C ASP A 116 -3.24 8.03 -11.79
N CYS A 117 -3.42 7.51 -10.58
CA CYS A 117 -2.34 7.46 -9.60
C CYS A 117 -2.24 6.07 -8.98
N LEU A 118 -1.01 5.64 -8.68
CA LEU A 118 -0.71 4.50 -7.83
C LEU A 118 0.47 4.82 -6.91
N VAL A 119 0.29 4.56 -5.62
CA VAL A 119 1.35 4.58 -4.61
C VAL A 119 1.29 3.29 -3.80
N THR A 120 2.44 2.67 -3.57
CA THR A 120 2.53 1.47 -2.73
C THR A 120 3.34 1.73 -1.46
N GLY A 121 2.90 1.15 -0.35
CA GLY A 121 3.62 1.11 0.92
C GLY A 121 3.52 -0.27 1.53
N GLY A 122 4.61 -1.03 1.54
CA GLY A 122 4.61 -2.43 1.99
C GLY A 122 3.66 -3.28 1.14
N ARG A 123 2.63 -3.87 1.75
CA ARG A 123 1.62 -4.69 1.04
C ARG A 123 0.35 -3.91 0.70
N THR A 124 0.37 -2.59 0.88
CA THR A 124 -0.77 -1.73 0.62
C THR A 124 -0.53 -0.92 -0.65
N ALA A 125 -1.54 -0.82 -1.50
CA ALA A 125 -1.61 0.10 -2.62
C ALA A 125 -2.71 1.12 -2.37
N THR A 126 -2.45 2.37 -2.70
CA THR A 126 -3.44 3.44 -2.80
C THR A 126 -3.45 3.92 -4.24
N LEU A 127 -4.63 3.97 -4.85
CA LEU A 127 -4.80 4.45 -6.21
C LEU A 127 -5.99 5.40 -6.31
N THR A 128 -5.97 6.22 -7.35
CA THR A 128 -7.15 6.96 -7.79
C THR A 128 -7.47 6.64 -9.23
N ALA A 129 -8.75 6.72 -9.56
CA ALA A 129 -9.25 6.51 -10.89
C ALA A 129 -10.38 7.51 -11.21
N VAL A 130 -10.58 7.81 -12.48
CA VAL A 130 -11.71 8.62 -12.96
C VAL A 130 -12.68 7.71 -13.70
N VAL A 131 -13.93 7.68 -13.25
CA VAL A 131 -14.98 6.86 -13.85
C VAL A 131 -15.23 7.31 -15.29
N LYS A 132 -15.19 6.36 -16.22
CA LYS A 132 -15.42 6.58 -17.66
C LYS A 132 -16.80 6.16 -18.08
N THR A 133 -17.32 5.08 -17.52
CA THR A 133 -18.65 4.55 -17.80
C THR A 133 -19.31 4.10 -16.50
N SER A 134 -20.60 4.34 -16.37
CA SER A 134 -21.40 3.92 -15.23
C SER A 134 -22.88 3.80 -15.60
N ASN A 135 -23.56 2.76 -15.13
CA ASN A 135 -25.02 2.69 -15.29
C ASN A 135 -25.78 3.41 -14.16
N VAL A 136 -25.07 4.09 -13.24
CA VAL A 136 -25.62 4.87 -12.13
C VAL A 136 -25.18 6.33 -12.13
N GLY A 137 -24.68 6.84 -13.27
CA GLY A 137 -24.39 8.26 -13.47
C GLY A 137 -23.16 8.77 -12.73
N TRP A 138 -22.11 7.96 -12.64
CA TRP A 138 -20.84 8.33 -11.98
C TRP A 138 -19.76 8.83 -12.94
N GLU A 139 -20.05 8.96 -14.24
CA GLU A 139 -19.09 9.41 -15.24
C GLU A 139 -18.39 10.71 -14.86
N GLY A 140 -17.07 10.75 -15.02
CA GLY A 140 -16.22 11.87 -14.66
C GLY A 140 -15.90 11.98 -13.16
N LYS A 141 -16.58 11.21 -12.30
CA LYS A 141 -16.29 11.19 -10.87
C LYS A 141 -14.94 10.53 -10.60
N ARG A 142 -14.13 11.20 -9.78
CA ARG A 142 -12.90 10.62 -9.25
C ARG A 142 -13.21 9.76 -8.03
N ILE A 143 -12.57 8.59 -7.98
CA ILE A 143 -12.67 7.64 -6.88
C ILE A 143 -11.28 7.29 -6.35
N GLY A 144 -11.19 7.05 -5.05
CA GLY A 144 -10.00 6.55 -4.37
C GLY A 144 -10.23 5.12 -3.93
N ILE A 145 -9.28 4.24 -4.22
CA ILE A 145 -9.29 2.84 -3.80
C ILE A 145 -7.99 2.56 -3.07
N SER A 146 -8.08 1.85 -1.94
CA SER A 146 -6.93 1.25 -1.29
C SER A 146 -7.09 -0.26 -1.28
N VAL A 147 -5.98 -0.97 -1.49
CA VAL A 147 -5.91 -2.43 -1.48
C VAL A 147 -4.82 -2.82 -0.50
N GLN A 148 -5.10 -3.77 0.38
CA GLN A 148 -4.06 -4.45 1.16
C GLN A 148 -4.04 -5.92 0.73
N ASP A 149 -2.92 -6.34 0.15
CA ASP A 149 -2.60 -7.75 -0.10
C ASP A 149 -2.39 -8.44 1.26
N GLY A 150 -3.18 -9.46 1.56
CA GLY A 150 -3.18 -10.22 2.80
C GLY A 150 -1.88 -11.00 3.03
N GLN A 151 -1.70 -11.57 4.22
CA GLN A 151 -0.57 -12.46 4.47
C GLN A 151 -0.87 -13.43 5.61
N ARG A 152 -0.21 -14.58 5.62
CA ARG A 152 -0.26 -15.55 6.74
C ARG A 152 -1.69 -15.98 7.09
N GLY A 153 -2.56 -16.11 6.09
CA GLY A 153 -3.95 -16.51 6.26
C GLY A 153 -4.92 -15.34 6.51
N GLU A 154 -4.43 -14.11 6.65
CA GLU A 154 -5.28 -12.92 6.68
C GLU A 154 -5.84 -12.63 5.28
N PRO A 155 -7.13 -12.28 5.16
CA PRO A 155 -7.75 -11.91 3.89
C PRO A 155 -7.19 -10.59 3.36
N ASP A 156 -7.30 -10.40 2.06
CA ASP A 156 -7.06 -9.09 1.45
C ASP A 156 -8.12 -8.10 1.92
N ARG A 157 -7.80 -6.81 1.84
CA ARG A 157 -8.75 -5.74 2.19
C ARG A 157 -8.84 -4.70 1.10
N VAL A 158 -10.03 -4.10 0.98
CA VAL A 158 -10.31 -2.99 0.06
C VAL A 158 -10.92 -1.82 0.84
N GLY A 159 -10.47 -0.62 0.54
CA GLY A 159 -11.07 0.64 0.98
C GLY A 159 -11.47 1.46 -0.23
N PHE A 160 -12.55 2.23 -0.09
CA PHE A 160 -13.07 3.05 -1.17
C PHE A 160 -13.58 4.39 -0.65
N SER A 161 -13.38 5.45 -1.44
CA SER A 161 -13.59 6.85 -1.05
C SER A 161 -15.06 7.30 -0.98
N TRP A 162 -15.99 6.36 -0.86
CA TRP A 162 -17.43 6.64 -0.80
C TRP A 162 -18.10 5.76 0.26
N ALA A 163 -19.42 5.93 0.43
CA ALA A 163 -20.28 5.29 1.42
C ALA A 163 -20.00 5.68 2.88
N VAL A 164 -18.80 5.39 3.42
CA VAL A 164 -18.48 5.55 4.85
C VAL A 164 -17.33 6.52 5.12
N ALA A 165 -16.59 6.89 4.09
CA ALA A 165 -15.44 7.78 4.16
C ALA A 165 -15.59 8.94 3.19
N ASN A 166 -14.73 9.97 3.36
CA ASN A 166 -14.65 11.13 2.46
C ASN A 166 -15.93 12.00 2.49
N VAL A 167 -16.25 12.52 3.67
CA VAL A 167 -17.38 13.44 3.88
C VAL A 167 -16.85 14.82 4.31
N ASP A 168 -17.39 15.85 3.69
CA ASP A 168 -17.12 17.25 4.05
C ASP A 168 -18.33 17.81 4.81
N VAL A 169 -18.08 18.33 6.01
CA VAL A 169 -19.08 19.05 6.80
C VAL A 169 -19.04 20.51 6.39
N LYS A 170 -20.12 21.00 5.80
CA LYS A 170 -20.24 22.40 5.37
C LYS A 170 -20.47 23.33 6.56
N PRO A 171 -20.21 24.65 6.41
CA PRO A 171 -20.44 25.62 7.49
C PRO A 171 -21.87 25.67 8.03
N ASP A 172 -22.85 25.26 7.23
CA ASP A 172 -24.28 25.17 7.61
C ASP A 172 -24.65 23.86 8.32
N GLY A 173 -23.67 22.99 8.60
CA GLY A 173 -23.86 21.70 9.26
C GLY A 173 -24.34 20.58 8.33
N THR A 174 -24.57 20.86 7.05
CA THR A 174 -24.90 19.80 6.07
C THR A 174 -23.67 19.01 5.69
N VAL A 175 -23.87 17.74 5.32
CA VAL A 175 -22.80 16.83 4.89
C VAL A 175 -22.87 16.66 3.37
N ALA A 176 -21.73 16.81 2.71
CA ALA A 176 -21.57 16.47 1.30
C ALA A 176 -20.46 15.43 1.13
N GLU A 177 -20.49 14.71 0.02
CA GLU A 177 -19.35 13.88 -0.37
C GLU A 177 -18.16 14.79 -0.70
N GLY A 178 -17.00 14.46 -0.14
CA GLY A 178 -15.77 15.24 -0.31
C GLY A 178 -15.12 15.03 -1.68
N THR A 179 -14.29 15.98 -2.09
CA THR A 179 -13.50 15.84 -3.32
C THR A 179 -12.32 14.91 -3.08
N VAL A 180 -12.21 13.85 -3.88
CA VAL A 180 -11.06 12.94 -3.82
C VAL A 180 -9.86 13.59 -4.52
N GLY A 181 -8.76 13.83 -3.81
CA GLY A 181 -7.48 14.24 -4.42
C GLY A 181 -6.75 13.09 -5.10
N THR A 182 -5.77 13.36 -5.97
CA THR A 182 -4.94 12.31 -6.57
C THR A 182 -4.21 11.50 -5.50
N CYS A 183 -4.14 10.18 -5.66
CA CYS A 183 -3.49 9.27 -4.70
C CYS A 183 -4.10 9.28 -3.28
N MET A 184 -5.34 9.78 -3.12
CA MET A 184 -6.04 9.78 -1.83
C MET A 184 -7.10 8.68 -1.80
N ALA A 185 -7.02 7.82 -0.79
CA ALA A 185 -8.05 6.82 -0.48
C ALA A 185 -8.07 6.57 1.04
N PRO A 186 -9.21 6.16 1.62
CA PRO A 186 -9.27 5.74 3.02
C PRO A 186 -8.48 4.44 3.24
N ALA A 187 -8.29 4.05 4.51
CA ALA A 187 -7.67 2.77 4.85
C ALA A 187 -8.46 1.58 4.25
N PRO A 188 -7.81 0.44 3.95
CA PRO A 188 -8.50 -0.77 3.50
C PRO A 188 -9.37 -1.36 4.61
N PHE A 189 -10.68 -1.07 4.59
CA PHE A 189 -11.59 -1.36 5.71
C PHE A 189 -12.52 -2.56 5.48
N THR A 190 -12.74 -2.98 4.24
CA THR A 190 -13.57 -4.16 3.92
C THR A 190 -12.70 -5.39 3.72
N GLU A 191 -13.20 -6.55 4.12
CA GLU A 191 -12.51 -7.83 3.88
C GLU A 191 -12.95 -8.43 2.55
N VAL A 192 -11.98 -8.93 1.79
CA VAL A 192 -12.21 -9.72 0.59
C VAL A 192 -12.55 -11.15 1.01
N THR A 193 -13.76 -11.60 0.68
CA THR A 193 -14.26 -12.93 1.04
C THR A 193 -14.05 -13.97 -0.07
N ARG A 194 -13.84 -13.52 -1.30
CA ARG A 194 -13.57 -14.37 -2.46
C ARG A 194 -12.69 -13.63 -3.45
N GLY A 195 -11.75 -14.35 -4.07
CA GLY A 195 -10.76 -13.73 -4.95
C GLY A 195 -9.57 -13.19 -4.16
N ALA A 196 -8.67 -12.50 -4.86
CA ALA A 196 -7.47 -11.96 -4.26
C ALA A 196 -6.90 -10.82 -5.11
N PHE A 197 -6.08 -10.00 -4.47
CA PHE A 197 -5.26 -8.96 -5.03
C PHE A 197 -3.80 -9.24 -4.74
N LYS A 198 -2.94 -8.79 -5.65
CA LYS A 198 -1.49 -8.82 -5.51
C LYS A 198 -0.96 -7.41 -5.57
N VAL A 199 -0.29 -6.97 -4.51
CA VAL A 199 0.44 -5.71 -4.50
C VAL A 199 1.93 -6.00 -4.70
N ALA A 200 2.51 -5.43 -5.75
CA ALA A 200 3.95 -5.40 -5.97
C ALA A 200 4.47 -4.00 -5.59
N PRO A 201 5.07 -3.83 -4.40
CA PRO A 201 5.56 -2.52 -4.00
C PRO A 201 6.85 -2.13 -4.73
N ALA A 202 7.00 -0.84 -4.98
CA ALA A 202 8.26 -0.25 -5.39
C ALA A 202 8.50 1.08 -4.66
N PRO A 203 9.77 1.49 -4.46
CA PRO A 203 10.10 2.85 -4.05
C PRO A 203 9.58 3.87 -5.06
N LEU A 204 9.34 5.10 -4.62
CA LEU A 204 9.04 6.21 -5.52
C LEU A 204 10.16 6.38 -6.55
N ALA A 205 9.78 6.65 -7.80
CA ALA A 205 10.75 6.92 -8.85
C ALA A 205 11.54 8.19 -8.54
N PRO A 206 12.86 8.19 -8.77
CA PRO A 206 13.65 9.41 -8.63
C PRO A 206 13.21 10.46 -9.64
N LEU A 207 13.53 11.73 -9.36
CA LEU A 207 13.31 12.83 -10.29
C LEU A 207 14.00 12.54 -11.65
N PRO A 208 13.35 12.83 -12.79
CA PRO A 208 13.98 12.73 -14.09
C PRO A 208 15.16 13.69 -14.16
N LYS A 209 16.27 13.24 -14.74
CA LYS A 209 17.41 14.13 -15.01
C LYS A 209 16.98 15.26 -15.97
N PRO A 210 17.58 16.45 -15.87
CA PRO A 210 17.36 17.55 -16.81
C PRO A 210 17.57 17.12 -18.26
#